data_AF-A0A6S7GPM5-F1
#
_entry.id   AF-A0A6S7GPM5-F1
#
_cell.length_a   1.000
_cell.length_b   1.000
_cell.length_c   1.000
_cell.angle_alpha   90.00
_cell.angle_beta   90.00
_cell.angle_gamma   90.00
#
_symmetry.space_group_name_H-M   'P 1'
#
loop_
_entity.id
_entity.type
_entity.pdbx_description
1 polymer ?
#
loop_
_entity_poly.entity_id
_entity_poly.type
_entity_poly.pdbx_seq_one_letter_code
_entity_poly.pdbx_strand_id
1 'polypeptide(L)'
;MDLIRDVKQVKTVEDIRQFSRRLNTCVVTLKNRRRYDELEAGMLYSVVKSKLSPSLLETYYAWLDYQHHRSTLEALRDWLLVYSRHKVHAQEDVEGVLKNDRERRPNRRNNTYALAQNNRKTTSICFKCNKKHYISNCYRFKSMSLKARWEFVREKKLCSKCLNSGHQSVKCDKDETCPISECHSRHHPLLHRYQPKARGKDNVEQSTTTEQQNEEQRQIQNDLSKTNSPPQESTPSTSISNHVTDDGSQFIAL
;
A
#
# COMPACT_ATOMS: atom_id res chain seq x y z
N MET A 1 -32.56 -35.76 -16.58
CA MET A 1 -32.22 -34.72 -15.57
C MET A 1 -30.68 -34.62 -15.45
N ASP A 2 -29.99 -34.29 -16.55
CA ASP A 2 -28.64 -34.85 -16.78
C ASP A 2 -27.50 -33.81 -16.72
N LEU A 3 -27.79 -32.63 -16.19
CA LEU A 3 -26.77 -31.57 -16.02
C LEU A 3 -25.75 -31.86 -14.91
N ILE A 4 -26.04 -32.81 -14.01
CA ILE A 4 -25.45 -32.85 -12.66
C ILE A 4 -24.57 -34.10 -12.40
N ARG A 5 -24.74 -35.18 -13.17
CA ARG A 5 -24.18 -36.52 -12.87
C ARG A 5 -22.64 -36.54 -12.86
N ASP A 6 -21.98 -35.89 -13.81
CA ASP A 6 -20.51 -35.95 -14.00
C ASP A 6 -19.82 -34.58 -13.87
N VAL A 7 -20.15 -33.81 -12.83
CA VAL A 7 -19.58 -32.47 -12.60
C VAL A 7 -18.42 -32.50 -11.60
N LYS A 8 -17.19 -32.52 -12.14
CA LYS A 8 -15.97 -32.11 -11.44
C LYS A 8 -16.09 -30.64 -11.01
N GLN A 9 -15.43 -30.25 -9.91
CA GLN A 9 -15.50 -28.88 -9.38
C GLN A 9 -15.03 -27.86 -10.42
N VAL A 10 -15.89 -26.87 -10.72
CA VAL A 10 -15.65 -25.82 -11.72
C VAL A 10 -14.44 -24.97 -11.31
N LYS A 11 -13.37 -24.96 -12.12
CA LYS A 11 -12.07 -24.35 -11.76
C LYS A 11 -11.42 -23.52 -12.86
N THR A 12 -11.44 -23.98 -14.10
CA THR A 12 -10.83 -23.30 -15.25
C THR A 12 -11.79 -22.30 -15.89
N VAL A 13 -11.25 -21.37 -16.68
CA VAL A 13 -12.07 -20.39 -17.43
C VAL A 13 -13.04 -21.08 -18.38
N GLU A 14 -12.64 -22.20 -19.00
CA GLU A 14 -13.52 -22.98 -19.88
C GLU A 14 -14.57 -23.80 -19.10
N ASP A 15 -14.24 -24.36 -17.91
CA ASP A 15 -15.27 -24.98 -17.04
C ASP A 15 -16.38 -23.96 -16.71
N ILE A 16 -15.99 -22.74 -16.33
CA ILE A 16 -16.90 -21.65 -15.97
C ILE A 16 -17.77 -21.26 -17.16
N ARG A 17 -17.17 -21.18 -18.35
CA ARG A 17 -17.81 -20.83 -19.63
C ARG A 17 -18.75 -21.92 -20.17
N GLN A 18 -18.47 -23.20 -19.90
CA GLN A 18 -19.39 -24.30 -20.21
C GLN A 18 -20.51 -24.41 -19.18
N PHE A 19 -20.19 -24.24 -17.89
CA PHE A 19 -21.16 -24.30 -16.80
C PHE A 19 -22.20 -23.18 -16.88
N SER A 20 -21.77 -21.94 -17.13
CA SER A 20 -22.67 -20.78 -17.29
C SER A 20 -23.66 -20.97 -18.45
N ARG A 21 -23.19 -21.47 -19.60
CA ARG A 21 -24.04 -21.83 -20.75
C ARG A 21 -25.05 -22.93 -20.41
N ARG A 22 -24.62 -24.02 -19.77
CA ARG A 22 -25.51 -25.13 -19.37
C ARG A 22 -26.58 -24.66 -18.38
N LEU A 23 -26.20 -23.84 -17.39
CA LEU A 23 -27.13 -23.24 -16.44
C LEU A 23 -28.13 -22.30 -17.13
N ASN A 24 -27.67 -21.43 -18.03
CA ASN A 24 -28.54 -20.56 -18.83
C ASN A 24 -29.59 -21.35 -19.62
N THR A 25 -29.17 -22.39 -20.35
CA THR A 25 -30.10 -23.27 -21.09
C THR A 25 -31.09 -23.96 -20.16
N CYS A 26 -30.67 -24.36 -18.95
CA CYS A 26 -31.55 -24.94 -17.93
C CYS A 26 -32.64 -23.95 -17.50
N VAL A 27 -32.25 -22.72 -17.11
CA VAL A 27 -33.19 -21.69 -16.65
C VAL A 27 -34.15 -21.24 -17.77
N VAL A 28 -33.65 -21.06 -19.00
CA VAL A 28 -34.52 -20.76 -20.17
C VAL A 28 -35.53 -21.90 -20.41
N THR A 29 -35.10 -23.16 -20.29
CA THR A 29 -36.00 -24.32 -20.43
C THR A 29 -37.06 -24.37 -19.32
N LEU A 30 -36.70 -24.01 -18.09
CA LEU A 30 -37.64 -23.93 -16.96
C LEU A 30 -38.67 -22.80 -17.15
N LYS A 31 -38.23 -21.61 -17.60
CA LYS A 31 -39.14 -20.50 -17.96
C LYS A 31 -40.11 -20.88 -19.08
N ASN A 32 -39.62 -21.51 -20.14
CA ASN A 32 -40.48 -21.98 -21.25
C ASN A 32 -41.49 -23.04 -20.80
N ARG A 33 -41.19 -23.78 -19.73
CA ARG A 33 -42.10 -24.75 -19.07
C ARG A 33 -42.89 -24.16 -17.90
N ARG A 34 -42.81 -22.85 -17.67
CA ARG A 34 -43.48 -22.10 -16.58
C ARG A 34 -43.18 -22.61 -15.15
N ARG A 35 -42.06 -23.31 -14.96
CA ARG A 35 -41.56 -23.80 -13.66
C ARG A 35 -40.70 -22.74 -12.99
N TYR A 36 -41.35 -21.66 -12.54
CA TYR A 36 -40.70 -20.49 -11.94
C TYR A 36 -40.31 -20.71 -10.47
N ASP A 37 -41.02 -21.60 -9.78
CA ASP A 37 -40.74 -22.12 -8.44
C ASP A 37 -39.32 -22.72 -8.32
N GLU A 38 -38.87 -23.43 -9.34
CA GLU A 38 -37.51 -23.99 -9.40
C GLU A 38 -36.40 -22.96 -9.70
N LEU A 39 -36.77 -21.70 -9.98
CA LEU A 39 -35.81 -20.60 -10.20
C LEU A 39 -35.46 -19.84 -8.92
N GLU A 40 -36.24 -20.04 -7.86
CA GLU A 40 -36.02 -19.44 -6.54
C GLU A 40 -34.89 -20.12 -5.76
N ALA A 41 -34.71 -19.76 -4.50
CA ALA A 41 -33.66 -20.22 -3.60
C ALA A 41 -33.74 -21.71 -3.17
N GLY A 42 -34.36 -22.58 -3.98
CA GLY A 42 -34.72 -23.96 -3.63
C GLY A 42 -33.60 -25.01 -3.77
N MET A 43 -34.00 -26.28 -3.94
CA MET A 43 -33.08 -27.41 -4.04
C MET A 43 -32.15 -27.30 -5.25
N LEU A 44 -32.67 -26.86 -6.42
CA LEU A 44 -31.86 -26.70 -7.63
C LEU A 44 -30.77 -25.63 -7.46
N TYR A 45 -31.11 -24.48 -6.86
CA TYR A 45 -30.15 -23.43 -6.47
C TYR A 45 -29.05 -23.97 -5.54
N SER A 46 -29.44 -24.74 -4.52
CA SER A 46 -28.51 -25.34 -3.55
C SER A 46 -27.55 -26.34 -4.22
N VAL A 47 -28.06 -27.22 -5.10
CA VAL A 47 -27.24 -28.18 -5.85
C VAL A 47 -26.30 -27.48 -6.83
N VAL A 48 -26.76 -26.44 -7.55
CA VAL A 48 -25.88 -25.68 -8.46
C VAL A 48 -24.78 -24.95 -7.69
N LYS A 49 -25.08 -24.34 -6.53
CA LYS A 49 -24.07 -23.72 -5.65
C LYS A 49 -23.01 -24.72 -5.16
N SER A 50 -23.39 -25.96 -4.84
CA SER A 50 -22.45 -27.01 -4.40
C SER A 50 -21.35 -27.37 -5.43
N LYS A 51 -21.53 -27.01 -6.71
CA LYS A 51 -20.56 -27.29 -7.78
C LYS A 51 -19.51 -26.19 -7.99
N LEU A 52 -19.72 -25.02 -7.36
CA LEU A 52 -18.80 -23.88 -7.41
C LEU A 52 -17.68 -24.02 -6.37
N SER A 53 -16.53 -23.38 -6.58
CA SER A 53 -15.50 -23.26 -5.54
C SER A 53 -15.89 -22.21 -4.50
N PRO A 54 -15.34 -22.26 -3.27
CA PRO A 54 -15.53 -21.20 -2.27
C PRO A 54 -15.16 -19.81 -2.80
N SER A 55 -14.07 -19.72 -3.57
CA SER A 55 -13.62 -18.47 -4.21
C SER A 55 -14.55 -17.95 -5.32
N LEU A 56 -15.32 -18.83 -5.98
CA LEU A 56 -16.37 -18.39 -6.91
C LEU A 56 -17.60 -17.90 -6.13
N LEU A 57 -18.00 -18.61 -5.08
CA LEU A 57 -19.11 -18.22 -4.21
C LEU A 57 -18.86 -16.87 -3.51
N GLU A 58 -17.64 -16.60 -3.06
CA GLU A 58 -17.20 -15.29 -2.54
C GLU A 58 -17.47 -14.18 -3.57
N THR A 59 -17.01 -14.35 -4.82
CA THR A 59 -17.24 -13.39 -5.90
C THR A 59 -18.69 -13.32 -6.42
N TYR A 60 -19.55 -14.27 -6.03
CA TYR A 60 -20.99 -14.24 -6.27
C TYR A 60 -21.72 -13.44 -5.20
N TYR A 61 -21.45 -13.68 -3.91
CA TYR A 61 -22.06 -12.93 -2.82
C TYR A 61 -21.70 -11.44 -2.89
N ALA A 62 -20.43 -11.10 -3.14
CA ALA A 62 -20.00 -9.71 -3.34
C ALA A 62 -20.71 -9.00 -4.52
N TRP A 63 -21.17 -9.75 -5.54
CA TRP A 63 -21.97 -9.19 -6.63
C TRP A 63 -23.45 -9.04 -6.26
N LEU A 64 -24.02 -10.00 -5.50
CA LEU A 64 -25.38 -9.87 -4.96
C LEU A 64 -25.52 -8.64 -4.09
N ASP A 65 -24.56 -8.41 -3.18
CA ASP A 65 -24.55 -7.27 -2.25
C ASP A 65 -24.48 -5.95 -3.02
N TYR A 66 -23.57 -5.84 -3.99
CA TYR A 66 -23.37 -4.65 -4.82
C TYR A 66 -24.55 -4.33 -5.76
N GLN A 67 -25.33 -5.34 -6.15
CA GLN A 67 -26.51 -5.19 -7.02
C GLN A 67 -27.84 -5.31 -6.27
N HIS A 68 -27.82 -5.42 -4.93
CA HIS A 68 -28.98 -5.69 -4.06
C HIS A 68 -29.88 -6.86 -4.55
N HIS A 69 -29.28 -7.87 -5.17
CA HIS A 69 -30.01 -9.01 -5.75
C HIS A 69 -30.36 -10.07 -4.69
N ARG A 70 -31.53 -10.71 -4.85
CA ARG A 70 -31.90 -11.87 -4.04
C ARG A 70 -31.13 -13.12 -4.48
N SER A 71 -30.90 -14.02 -3.53
CA SER A 71 -30.18 -15.29 -3.71
C SER A 71 -31.02 -16.33 -4.49
N THR A 72 -31.18 -16.16 -5.80
CA THR A 72 -31.98 -17.04 -6.68
C THR A 72 -31.13 -17.75 -7.74
N LEU A 73 -31.70 -18.77 -8.40
CA LEU A 73 -31.06 -19.43 -9.54
C LEU A 73 -30.91 -18.47 -10.75
N GLU A 74 -31.83 -17.51 -10.88
CA GLU A 74 -31.76 -16.43 -11.88
C GLU A 74 -30.54 -15.53 -11.64
N ALA A 75 -30.39 -15.01 -10.41
CA ALA A 75 -29.26 -14.17 -10.04
C ALA A 75 -27.91 -14.90 -10.20
N LEU A 76 -27.88 -16.20 -9.86
CA LEU A 76 -26.71 -17.06 -10.04
C LEU A 76 -26.35 -17.29 -11.52
N ARG A 77 -27.35 -17.43 -12.41
CA ARG A 77 -27.15 -17.47 -13.87
C ARG A 77 -26.54 -16.17 -14.38
N ASP A 78 -27.14 -15.03 -14.04
CA ASP A 78 -26.75 -13.73 -14.60
C ASP A 78 -25.34 -13.34 -14.16
N TRP A 79 -25.03 -13.54 -12.87
CA TRP A 79 -23.68 -13.43 -12.36
C TRP A 79 -22.70 -14.34 -13.13
N LEU A 80 -23.02 -15.63 -13.31
CA LEU A 80 -22.13 -16.56 -14.03
C LEU A 80 -21.88 -16.14 -15.49
N LEU A 81 -22.87 -15.56 -16.18
CA LEU A 81 -22.71 -15.06 -17.54
C LEU A 81 -21.80 -13.82 -17.61
N VAL A 82 -21.95 -12.87 -16.67
CA VAL A 82 -21.08 -11.68 -16.58
C VAL A 82 -19.66 -12.07 -16.15
N TYR A 83 -19.53 -12.86 -15.09
CA TYR A 83 -18.26 -13.35 -14.56
C TYR A 83 -17.49 -14.17 -15.61
N SER A 84 -18.17 -15.04 -16.35
CA SER A 84 -17.56 -15.79 -17.45
C SER A 84 -17.03 -14.88 -18.57
N ARG A 85 -17.72 -13.77 -18.88
CA ARG A 85 -17.28 -12.80 -19.89
C ARG A 85 -16.02 -12.06 -19.42
N HIS A 86 -16.04 -11.54 -18.19
CA HIS A 86 -14.91 -10.83 -17.60
C HIS A 86 -13.67 -11.73 -17.45
N LYS A 87 -13.85 -13.02 -17.11
CA LYS A 87 -12.76 -14.01 -17.06
C LYS A 87 -12.14 -14.31 -18.42
N VAL A 88 -12.94 -14.31 -19.50
CA VAL A 88 -12.45 -14.51 -20.87
C VAL A 88 -11.65 -13.28 -21.31
N HIS A 89 -12.22 -12.07 -21.23
CA HIS A 89 -11.53 -10.84 -21.63
C HIS A 89 -10.21 -10.65 -20.86
N ALA A 90 -10.22 -10.81 -19.53
CA ALA A 90 -9.01 -10.68 -18.72
C ALA A 90 -7.94 -11.74 -19.00
N GLN A 91 -8.31 -12.90 -19.57
CA GLN A 91 -7.34 -13.89 -20.06
C GLN A 91 -6.80 -13.47 -21.44
N GLU A 92 -7.66 -12.98 -22.33
CA GLU A 92 -7.31 -12.50 -23.67
C GLU A 92 -6.37 -11.28 -23.63
N ASP A 93 -6.63 -10.32 -22.73
CA ASP A 93 -5.76 -9.16 -22.49
C ASP A 93 -4.35 -9.58 -22.04
N VAL A 94 -4.28 -10.49 -21.05
CA VAL A 94 -3.00 -11.02 -20.53
C VAL A 94 -2.28 -11.85 -21.60
N GLU A 95 -2.99 -12.66 -22.37
CA GLU A 95 -2.40 -13.42 -23.48
C GLU A 95 -1.90 -12.50 -24.60
N GLY A 96 -2.61 -11.42 -24.90
CA GLY A 96 -2.19 -10.37 -25.83
C GLY A 96 -0.90 -9.69 -25.41
N VAL A 97 -0.77 -9.30 -24.13
CA VAL A 97 0.49 -8.77 -23.57
C VAL A 97 1.61 -9.79 -23.69
N LEU A 98 1.36 -11.06 -23.34
CA LEU A 98 2.35 -12.13 -23.39
C LEU A 98 2.76 -12.55 -24.81
N LYS A 99 1.90 -12.34 -25.83
CA LYS A 99 2.23 -12.51 -27.26
C LYS A 99 3.09 -11.35 -27.76
N ASN A 100 2.71 -10.11 -27.46
CA ASN A 100 3.51 -8.93 -27.77
C ASN A 100 4.94 -9.02 -27.19
N ASP A 101 5.10 -9.52 -25.95
CA ASP A 101 6.41 -9.76 -25.31
C ASP A 101 7.23 -10.90 -25.96
N ARG A 102 6.59 -11.83 -26.68
CA ARG A 102 7.28 -12.89 -27.43
C ARG A 102 7.72 -12.40 -28.80
N GLU A 103 6.89 -11.63 -29.49
CA GLU A 103 7.17 -11.08 -30.83
C GLU A 103 8.19 -9.95 -30.76
N ARG A 104 8.16 -9.12 -29.71
CA ARG A 104 9.16 -8.07 -29.45
C ARG A 104 10.51 -8.60 -28.95
N ARG A 105 10.68 -9.92 -28.76
CA ARG A 105 12.01 -10.50 -28.51
C ARG A 105 12.72 -10.75 -29.83
N PRO A 106 13.81 -10.02 -30.16
CA PRO A 106 14.60 -10.34 -31.34
C PRO A 106 15.14 -11.77 -31.24
N ASN A 107 15.04 -12.52 -32.34
CA ASN A 107 15.48 -13.91 -32.43
C ASN A 107 17.00 -14.01 -32.23
N ARG A 108 17.45 -14.22 -30.99
CA ARG A 108 18.87 -14.29 -30.64
C ARG A 108 19.49 -15.66 -30.95
N ARG A 109 19.30 -16.12 -32.19
CA ARG A 109 20.00 -17.25 -32.82
C ARG A 109 20.66 -16.74 -34.10
N ASN A 110 21.91 -17.14 -34.29
CA ASN A 110 22.77 -16.80 -35.44
C ASN A 110 23.13 -15.30 -35.55
N ASN A 111 24.00 -14.84 -34.65
CA ASN A 111 25.20 -14.15 -35.11
C ASN A 111 26.41 -14.63 -34.30
N THR A 112 27.48 -15.02 -34.99
CA THR A 112 28.77 -15.40 -34.42
C THR A 112 29.69 -14.18 -34.33
N TYR A 113 30.63 -14.18 -33.38
CA TYR A 113 31.66 -13.12 -33.23
C TYR A 113 31.14 -11.68 -33.05
N ALA A 114 30.50 -11.40 -31.92
CA ALA A 114 30.48 -10.04 -31.34
C ALA A 114 30.63 -10.09 -29.82
N LEU A 115 31.74 -9.49 -29.35
CA LEU A 115 32.27 -9.27 -28.00
C LEU A 115 31.35 -9.47 -26.77
N ALA A 116 31.95 -9.99 -25.70
CA ALA A 116 31.27 -10.32 -24.46
C ALA A 116 30.83 -9.10 -23.62
N GLN A 117 29.71 -9.26 -22.91
CA GLN A 117 29.66 -8.89 -21.50
C GLN A 117 28.67 -9.78 -20.72
N ASN A 118 28.93 -9.99 -19.43
CA ASN A 118 28.20 -10.96 -18.60
C ASN A 118 26.76 -10.50 -18.33
N ASN A 119 25.78 -11.16 -18.93
CA ASN A 119 24.42 -11.21 -18.38
C ASN A 119 24.08 -12.65 -17.94
N ARG A 120 24.84 -13.13 -16.93
CA ARG A 120 24.53 -14.37 -16.24
C ARG A 120 23.14 -14.22 -15.62
N LYS A 121 22.20 -15.10 -15.99
CA LYS A 121 20.90 -15.24 -15.32
C LYS A 121 21.09 -15.88 -13.94
N THR A 122 21.77 -15.18 -13.03
CA THR A 122 21.81 -15.57 -11.62
C THR A 122 20.40 -15.47 -11.06
N THR A 123 19.96 -16.50 -10.33
CA THR A 123 18.70 -16.40 -9.60
C THR A 123 18.92 -15.41 -8.47
N SER A 124 18.42 -14.17 -8.63
CA SER A 124 18.81 -13.04 -7.79
C SER A 124 18.53 -13.33 -6.31
N ILE A 125 19.60 -13.52 -5.54
CA ILE A 125 19.55 -13.64 -4.08
C ILE A 125 19.32 -12.23 -3.54
N CYS A 126 18.28 -12.07 -2.72
CA CYS A 126 17.87 -10.78 -2.20
C CYS A 126 18.89 -10.22 -1.21
N PHE A 127 19.54 -9.11 -1.55
CA PHE A 127 20.55 -8.43 -0.73
C PHE A 127 20.13 -8.08 0.72
N LYS A 128 18.82 -8.11 1.05
CA LYS A 128 18.29 -7.80 2.40
C LYS A 128 17.90 -9.03 3.22
N CYS A 129 17.69 -10.20 2.61
CA CYS A 129 17.18 -11.38 3.33
C CYS A 129 17.67 -12.74 2.80
N ASN A 130 18.56 -12.75 1.80
CA ASN A 130 19.20 -13.92 1.21
C ASN A 130 18.26 -15.00 0.64
N LYS A 131 16.97 -14.67 0.43
CA LYS A 131 16.00 -15.53 -0.27
C LYS A 131 15.98 -15.23 -1.78
N LYS A 132 15.49 -16.18 -2.59
CA LYS A 132 15.37 -16.05 -4.06
C LYS A 132 14.24 -15.09 -4.45
N HIS A 133 14.53 -13.79 -4.55
CA HIS A 133 13.68 -12.76 -5.16
C HIS A 133 14.43 -11.45 -5.37
N TYR A 134 13.96 -10.60 -6.29
CA TYR A 134 14.43 -9.22 -6.43
C TYR A 134 14.13 -8.39 -5.17
N ILE A 135 15.04 -7.47 -4.83
CA ILE A 135 14.91 -6.60 -3.65
C ILE A 135 13.62 -5.74 -3.67
N SER A 136 13.13 -5.37 -4.86
CA SER A 136 11.85 -4.69 -5.08
C SER A 136 10.64 -5.49 -4.59
N ASN A 137 10.75 -6.81 -4.46
CA ASN A 137 9.72 -7.71 -3.93
C ASN A 137 9.99 -8.12 -2.48
N CYS A 138 11.08 -7.67 -1.86
CA CYS A 138 11.45 -8.07 -0.50
C CYS A 138 10.61 -7.33 0.56
N TYR A 139 9.79 -8.07 1.31
CA TYR A 139 9.05 -7.53 2.45
C TYR A 139 9.97 -6.79 3.45
N ARG A 140 11.09 -7.43 3.87
CA ARG A 140 12.08 -6.82 4.79
C ARG A 140 12.76 -5.54 4.27
N PHE A 141 12.65 -5.21 2.98
CA PHE A 141 13.10 -3.94 2.42
C PHE A 141 11.96 -2.92 2.36
N LYS A 142 10.75 -3.34 1.97
CA LYS A 142 9.56 -2.48 1.98
C LYS A 142 9.22 -1.96 3.39
N SER A 143 9.39 -2.79 4.42
CA SER A 143 9.15 -2.43 5.83
C SER A 143 10.21 -1.49 6.44
N MET A 144 11.28 -1.12 5.72
CA MET A 144 12.28 -0.18 6.24
C MET A 144 11.80 1.28 6.14
N SER A 145 12.23 2.13 7.08
CA SER A 145 12.05 3.58 6.98
C SER A 145 12.70 4.10 5.69
N LEU A 146 12.21 5.22 5.16
CA LEU A 146 12.68 5.72 3.87
C LEU A 146 14.17 6.12 3.92
N LYS A 147 14.63 6.73 5.02
CA LYS A 147 16.06 7.00 5.28
C LYS A 147 16.89 5.71 5.20
N ALA A 148 16.47 4.67 5.91
CA ALA A 148 17.16 3.38 5.91
C ALA A 148 17.12 2.67 4.55
N ARG A 149 16.08 2.86 3.72
CA ARG A 149 16.04 2.34 2.34
C ARG A 149 17.08 3.02 1.44
N TRP A 150 17.21 4.34 1.52
CA TRP A 150 18.25 5.09 0.80
C TRP A 150 19.66 4.71 1.27
N GLU A 151 19.86 4.57 2.58
CA GLU A 151 21.13 4.14 3.17
C GLU A 151 21.52 2.73 2.71
N PHE A 152 20.60 1.77 2.76
CA PHE A 152 20.82 0.40 2.29
C PHE A 152 21.14 0.31 0.78
N VAL A 153 20.47 1.11 -0.05
CA VAL A 153 20.74 1.17 -1.49
C VAL A 153 22.16 1.70 -1.77
N ARG A 154 22.59 2.73 -1.02
CA ARG A 154 23.96 3.26 -1.07
C ARG A 154 24.99 2.24 -0.56
N GLU A 155 24.73 1.63 0.60
CA GLU A 155 25.58 0.63 1.26
C GLU A 155 25.83 -0.61 0.38
N LYS A 156 24.76 -1.18 -0.18
CA LYS A 156 24.85 -2.36 -1.08
C LYS A 156 25.16 -2.00 -2.54
N LYS A 157 25.52 -0.73 -2.83
CA LYS A 157 25.89 -0.21 -4.16
C LYS A 157 24.87 -0.58 -5.24
N LEU A 158 23.58 -0.45 -4.91
CA LEU A 158 22.46 -0.72 -5.81
C LEU A 158 22.09 0.55 -6.58
N CYS A 159 21.65 0.39 -7.82
CA CYS A 159 21.12 1.47 -8.62
C CYS A 159 19.83 2.03 -8.00
N SER A 160 19.75 3.34 -7.73
CA SER A 160 18.55 3.95 -7.15
C SER A 160 17.33 3.95 -8.07
N LYS A 161 17.50 3.76 -9.39
CA LYS A 161 16.39 3.63 -10.37
C LYS A 161 15.77 2.23 -10.39
N CYS A 162 16.58 1.16 -10.42
CA CYS A 162 16.11 -0.21 -10.64
C CYS A 162 16.34 -1.18 -9.47
N LEU A 163 17.06 -0.74 -8.43
CA LEU A 163 17.46 -1.49 -7.24
C LEU A 163 18.35 -2.73 -7.49
N ASN A 164 18.84 -2.95 -8.71
CA ASN A 164 19.83 -3.99 -9.00
C ASN A 164 21.27 -3.48 -8.78
N SER A 165 22.21 -4.40 -8.55
CA SER A 165 23.65 -4.14 -8.51
C SER A 165 24.28 -4.09 -9.91
N GLY A 166 25.57 -3.73 -9.98
CA GLY A 166 26.40 -3.84 -11.19
C GLY A 166 26.44 -2.59 -12.06
N HIS A 167 25.57 -1.61 -11.81
CA HIS A 167 25.60 -0.29 -12.47
C HIS A 167 25.09 0.81 -11.53
N GLN A 168 25.44 2.05 -11.82
CA GLN A 168 24.95 3.25 -11.13
C GLN A 168 23.75 3.85 -11.87
N SER A 169 22.94 4.67 -11.21
CA SER A 169 21.74 5.31 -11.78
C SER A 169 22.00 6.20 -13.01
N VAL A 170 23.22 6.72 -13.17
CA VAL A 170 23.64 7.46 -14.37
C VAL A 170 23.80 6.54 -15.58
N LYS A 171 24.25 5.29 -15.36
CA LYS A 171 24.46 4.24 -16.37
C LYS A 171 23.39 3.15 -16.25
N CYS A 172 22.13 3.55 -16.14
CA CYS A 172 20.99 2.65 -16.02
C CYS A 172 20.07 2.81 -17.23
N ASP A 173 19.94 1.75 -18.02
CA ASP A 173 19.17 1.68 -19.27
C ASP A 173 17.67 1.96 -19.07
N LYS A 174 17.16 1.80 -17.84
CA LYS A 174 15.86 2.32 -17.44
C LYS A 174 15.96 3.83 -17.25
N ASP A 175 15.40 4.60 -18.18
CA ASP A 175 15.28 6.06 -18.02
C ASP A 175 13.88 6.56 -17.62
N GLU A 176 13.18 5.72 -16.87
CA GLU A 176 11.93 6.08 -16.19
C GLU A 176 12.23 7.06 -15.04
N THR A 177 11.58 8.23 -15.04
CA THR A 177 11.44 9.10 -13.87
C THR A 177 10.52 8.44 -12.82
N CYS A 178 10.44 9.02 -11.61
CA CYS A 178 9.48 8.54 -10.63
C CYS A 178 8.04 8.70 -11.18
N PRO A 179 7.21 7.63 -11.22
CA PRO A 179 5.86 7.66 -11.80
C PRO A 179 4.82 8.30 -10.86
N ILE A 180 5.26 9.14 -9.92
CA ILE A 180 4.40 9.84 -8.96
C ILE A 180 4.33 11.30 -9.39
N SER A 181 3.11 11.84 -9.47
CA SER A 181 2.85 13.24 -9.84
C SER A 181 3.70 14.19 -8.99
N GLU A 182 4.16 15.28 -9.61
CA GLU A 182 5.06 16.28 -9.00
C GLU A 182 6.50 15.78 -8.71
N CYS A 183 6.85 14.53 -9.06
CA CYS A 183 8.17 13.96 -8.78
C CYS A 183 9.07 13.74 -10.02
N HIS A 184 9.74 14.80 -10.48
CA HIS A 184 10.67 14.76 -11.61
C HIS A 184 12.01 14.02 -11.36
N SER A 185 12.18 13.38 -10.19
CA SER A 185 13.42 12.72 -9.79
C SER A 185 13.57 11.30 -10.37
N ARG A 186 14.78 10.93 -10.81
CA ARG A 186 15.12 9.61 -11.37
C ARG A 186 15.43 8.59 -10.27
N HIS A 187 14.40 8.09 -9.59
CA HIS A 187 14.49 7.03 -8.56
C HIS A 187 13.33 6.03 -8.63
N HIS A 188 13.57 4.80 -8.13
CA HIS A 188 12.56 3.75 -8.00
C HIS A 188 11.41 4.20 -7.07
N PRO A 189 10.14 3.82 -7.31
CA PRO A 189 9.01 4.22 -6.45
C PRO A 189 9.21 3.91 -4.96
N LEU A 190 9.87 2.79 -4.62
CA LEU A 190 10.20 2.43 -3.22
C LEU A 190 11.22 3.38 -2.54
N LEU A 191 11.78 4.36 -3.25
CA LEU A 191 12.66 5.41 -2.73
C LEU A 191 12.04 6.82 -2.79
N HIS A 192 10.81 6.95 -3.26
CA HIS A 192 10.11 8.23 -3.32
C HIS A 192 9.79 8.77 -1.92
N ARG A 193 10.00 10.09 -1.74
CA ARG A 193 9.62 10.85 -0.55
C ARG A 193 8.17 11.29 -0.67
N TYR A 194 7.24 10.41 -0.28
CA TYR A 194 5.83 10.78 -0.18
C TYR A 194 5.66 11.88 0.87
N GLN A 195 5.38 13.09 0.41
CA GLN A 195 4.85 14.18 1.21
C GLN A 195 3.32 14.08 1.15
N PRO A 196 2.63 13.67 2.23
CA PRO A 196 1.19 13.82 2.29
C PRO A 196 0.91 15.33 2.29
N LYS A 197 0.17 15.83 1.29
CA LYS A 197 -0.32 17.21 1.33
C LYS A 197 -1.34 17.34 2.46
N ALA A 198 -0.86 17.76 3.63
CA ALA A 198 -1.71 18.09 4.76
C ALA A 198 -2.67 19.21 4.33
N ARG A 199 -3.98 18.96 4.42
CA ARG A 199 -4.96 20.05 4.41
C ARG A 199 -4.78 20.81 5.72
N GLY A 200 -4.13 21.96 5.64
CA GLY A 200 -3.57 22.62 6.81
C GLY A 200 -4.61 23.19 7.76
N LYS A 201 -4.22 23.20 9.04
CA LYS A 201 -4.27 24.42 9.84
C LYS A 201 -2.91 24.64 10.51
N ASP A 202 -2.26 25.71 10.07
CA ASP A 202 -1.68 26.73 10.93
C ASP A 202 -0.50 26.37 11.87
N ASN A 203 0.68 26.33 11.23
CA ASN A 203 1.82 27.23 11.51
C ASN A 203 2.99 26.72 12.40
N VAL A 204 4.17 27.30 12.09
CA VAL A 204 5.50 27.28 12.75
C VAL A 204 5.99 25.95 13.36
N GLU A 205 6.94 25.28 12.69
CA GLU A 205 8.36 25.26 13.12
C GLU A 205 9.23 24.42 12.17
N GLN A 206 10.21 25.07 11.54
CA GLN A 206 11.38 24.41 10.97
C GLN A 206 12.59 25.36 11.08
N SER A 207 13.73 24.83 11.51
CA SER A 207 15.06 25.46 11.58
C SER A 207 15.46 26.13 12.91
N THR A 208 15.79 25.33 13.93
CA THR A 208 16.83 25.63 14.94
C THR A 208 17.31 24.32 15.58
N THR A 209 18.36 23.70 15.03
CA THR A 209 18.97 22.49 15.65
C THR A 209 20.46 22.38 15.34
N THR A 210 21.18 23.50 15.49
CA THR A 210 22.64 23.58 15.37
C THR A 210 23.28 24.53 16.39
N GLU A 211 22.55 25.55 16.86
CA GLU A 211 23.11 26.58 17.76
C GLU A 211 23.15 26.14 19.23
N GLN A 212 22.19 25.32 19.67
CA GLN A 212 22.09 24.83 21.07
C GLN A 212 23.24 23.91 21.53
N GLN A 213 24.18 23.54 20.66
CA GLN A 213 25.37 22.74 21.03
C GLN A 213 26.67 23.57 21.12
N ASN A 214 26.64 24.87 20.78
CA ASN A 214 27.81 25.77 20.86
C ASN A 214 27.79 26.72 22.06
N GLU A 215 26.62 26.96 22.67
CA GLU A 215 26.50 27.89 23.80
C GLU A 215 27.02 27.27 25.12
N GLU A 216 26.72 25.98 25.34
CA GLU A 216 27.12 25.23 26.54
C GLU A 216 28.65 25.12 26.68
N GLN A 217 29.39 25.03 25.57
CA GLN A 217 30.86 25.06 25.57
C GLN A 217 31.45 26.47 25.81
N ARG A 218 30.69 27.55 25.56
CA ARG A 218 31.15 28.92 25.77
C ARG A 218 31.01 29.38 27.22
N GLN A 219 30.05 28.85 27.96
CA GLN A 219 29.82 29.24 29.36
C GLN A 219 30.91 28.65 30.28
N ILE A 220 31.26 27.37 30.09
CA ILE A 220 32.31 26.67 30.88
C ILE A 220 33.68 27.39 30.83
N GLN A 221 34.00 28.09 29.73
CA GLN A 221 35.29 28.79 29.58
C GLN A 221 35.33 30.18 30.24
N ASN A 222 34.18 30.75 30.62
CA ASN A 222 34.10 32.10 31.20
C ASN A 222 34.19 32.11 32.74
N ASP A 223 33.63 31.11 33.42
CA ASP A 223 33.54 31.11 34.90
C ASP A 223 34.90 30.99 35.62
N LEU A 224 35.94 30.50 34.94
CA LEU A 224 37.31 30.42 35.49
C LEU A 224 38.04 31.78 35.61
N SER A 225 37.39 32.91 35.25
CA SER A 225 38.07 34.20 35.06
C SER A 225 37.64 35.35 35.99
N LYS A 226 36.67 35.15 36.90
CA LYS A 226 36.06 36.26 37.69
C LYS A 226 35.96 36.04 39.21
N THR A 227 37.04 35.57 39.83
CA THR A 227 37.22 35.67 41.30
C THR A 227 38.10 36.87 41.64
N ASN A 228 37.53 38.04 41.97
CA ASN A 228 38.21 39.09 42.75
C ASN A 228 37.29 40.22 43.25
N SER A 229 37.21 40.35 44.58
CA SER A 229 37.01 41.58 45.37
C SER A 229 35.65 42.33 45.38
N PRO A 230 35.32 43.08 46.47
CA PRO A 230 33.94 43.18 46.96
C PRO A 230 33.44 44.64 47.24
N PRO A 231 32.78 45.03 48.36
CA PRO A 231 31.42 45.60 48.30
C PRO A 231 31.29 47.06 48.82
N GLN A 232 30.12 47.71 48.68
CA GLN A 232 29.68 48.88 49.46
C GLN A 232 28.14 48.95 49.61
N GLU A 233 27.66 49.81 50.52
CA GLU A 233 26.30 49.84 51.09
C GLU A 233 25.46 51.06 50.64
N SER A 234 24.14 51.06 50.90
CA SER A 234 23.41 52.20 51.51
C SER A 234 21.89 51.96 51.69
N THR A 235 21.31 52.66 52.67
CA THR A 235 19.86 52.84 52.97
C THR A 235 19.68 54.30 53.47
N PRO A 236 18.58 54.79 54.10
CA PRO A 236 17.17 54.36 54.18
C PRO A 236 16.18 55.53 53.87
N SER A 237 14.88 55.39 54.16
CA SER A 237 14.00 56.46 54.70
C SER A 237 12.59 55.96 55.11
N THR A 238 11.96 56.58 56.12
CA THR A 238 10.71 56.12 56.77
C THR A 238 9.86 57.27 57.35
N SER A 239 8.53 57.20 57.28
CA SER A 239 7.53 57.86 58.16
C SER A 239 6.15 57.17 57.96
N ILE A 240 5.33 56.74 58.93
CA ILE A 240 4.77 57.35 60.18
C ILE A 240 3.62 58.34 59.84
N SER A 241 2.40 58.31 60.42
CA SER A 241 1.62 57.35 61.26
C SER A 241 0.18 57.92 61.50
N ASN A 242 -0.67 57.23 62.28
CA ASN A 242 -1.85 57.72 63.09
C ASN A 242 -3.28 57.61 62.49
N HIS A 243 -4.40 57.37 63.22
CA HIS A 243 -4.66 56.94 64.64
C HIS A 243 -6.20 56.79 64.96
N VAL A 244 -6.63 55.73 65.73
CA VAL A 244 -7.85 55.67 66.64
C VAL A 244 -9.27 55.70 65.99
N THR A 245 -10.46 55.24 66.49
CA THR A 245 -11.09 54.48 67.65
C THR A 245 -12.54 54.06 67.20
N ASP A 246 -13.40 53.26 67.86
CA ASP A 246 -13.32 52.01 68.67
C ASP A 246 -14.77 51.53 69.11
N ASP A 247 -14.88 50.45 69.90
CA ASP A 247 -16.05 50.01 70.74
C ASP A 247 -17.34 49.40 70.07
N GLY A 248 -18.20 48.69 70.84
CA GLY A 248 -19.61 48.43 70.51
C GLY A 248 -20.22 47.00 70.65
N SER A 249 -20.18 46.35 71.83
CA SER A 249 -20.77 45.00 72.07
C SER A 249 -22.32 44.93 72.05
N GLN A 250 -22.96 43.77 71.67
CA GLN A 250 -23.95 43.00 72.50
C GLN A 250 -24.70 41.80 71.82
N PHE A 251 -25.58 41.15 72.60
CA PHE A 251 -26.12 39.77 72.55
C PHE A 251 -27.31 39.44 71.61
N ILE A 252 -27.34 38.17 71.16
CA ILE A 252 -28.45 37.17 71.11
C ILE A 252 -29.92 37.65 71.16
N ALA A 253 -30.74 37.20 70.18
CA ALA A 253 -32.09 36.63 70.41
C ALA A 253 -32.63 35.84 69.18
N LEU A 254 -33.38 34.76 69.46
CA LEU A 254 -34.24 33.94 68.57
C LEU A 254 -33.55 33.20 67.39
#